data_AF-A0A0C3N0C5-F1
#
_entry.id   AF-A0A0C3N0C5-F1
#
_cell.length_a   1.000
_cell.length_b   1.000
_cell.length_c   1.000
_cell.angle_alpha   90.00
_cell.angle_beta   90.00
_cell.angle_gamma   90.00
#
_symmetry.space_group_name_H-M   'P 1'
#
loop_
_entity.id
_entity.type
_entity.pdbx_description
1 polymer ?
#
loop_
_entity_poly.entity_id
_entity_poly.type
_entity_poly.pdbx_seq_one_letter_code
_entity_poly.pdbx_strand_id
1 'polypeptide(L)'
;MVEKFAHIVLGERGKQKGKPQPDSALRDTENVPLSEDVQAWFEREVLSHAPDAWIDHDKTRIGYEIPFNCHFYVFEPPRPLAEIDADLKRPMDRIKQMIEGLAG
;
A
#
# COMPACT_ATOMS: atom_id res chain seq x y z
N MET A 1 9.29 -8.81 -7.42
CA MET A 1 7.94 -9.27 -7.86
C MET A 1 8.02 -10.76 -8.02
N VAL A 2 7.12 -11.48 -7.36
CA VAL A 2 6.98 -12.93 -7.42
C VAL A 2 5.72 -13.23 -8.20
N GLU A 3 5.79 -14.11 -9.19
CA GLU A 3 4.59 -14.59 -9.86
C GLU A 3 4.30 -16.00 -9.35
N LYS A 4 3.14 -16.18 -8.70
CA LYS A 4 2.67 -17.48 -8.20
C LYS A 4 1.81 -18.11 -9.30
N PHE A 5 1.87 -19.43 -9.51
CA PHE A 5 0.97 -20.10 -10.43
C PHE A 5 0.11 -21.10 -9.67
N ALA A 6 -1.01 -21.48 -10.27
CA ALA A 6 -1.73 -22.69 -9.89
C ALA A 6 -1.51 -23.79 -10.94
N HIS A 7 -1.30 -23.37 -12.19
CA HIS A 7 -0.92 -24.21 -13.33
C HIS A 7 -0.02 -23.39 -14.25
N ILE A 8 1.20 -23.89 -14.51
CA ILE A 8 2.14 -23.23 -15.41
C ILE A 8 1.61 -23.35 -16.85
N VAL A 9 1.27 -22.21 -17.44
CA VAL A 9 0.94 -22.10 -18.87
C VAL A 9 2.20 -21.68 -19.61
N LEU A 10 2.58 -22.39 -20.66
CA LEU A 10 3.72 -22.02 -21.50
C LEU A 10 3.25 -21.25 -22.74
N GLY A 11 4.00 -20.22 -23.12
CA GLY A 11 3.76 -19.55 -24.40
C GLY A 11 3.92 -20.52 -25.57
N GLU A 12 2.98 -20.49 -26.51
CA GLU A 12 3.00 -21.44 -27.64
C GLU A 12 3.74 -20.91 -28.88
N ARG A 13 3.87 -19.58 -29.01
CA ARG A 13 4.38 -18.91 -30.22
C ARG A 13 5.18 -17.64 -29.90
N GLY A 14 6.00 -17.20 -30.86
CA GLY A 14 6.78 -15.96 -30.75
C GLY A 14 7.94 -16.04 -29.75
N LYS A 15 8.43 -14.88 -29.28
CA LYS A 15 9.58 -14.77 -28.36
C LYS A 15 9.36 -15.40 -26.98
N GLN A 16 8.11 -15.69 -26.63
CA GLN A 16 7.71 -16.32 -25.37
C GLN A 16 7.45 -17.82 -25.51
N LYS A 17 7.73 -18.41 -26.68
CA LYS A 17 7.50 -19.85 -26.91
C LYS A 17 8.31 -20.70 -25.92
N GLY A 18 7.63 -21.58 -25.19
CA GLY A 18 8.23 -22.47 -24.19
C GLY A 18 8.58 -21.79 -22.85
N LYS A 19 8.31 -20.49 -22.71
CA LYS A 19 8.50 -19.77 -21.45
C LYS A 19 7.20 -19.74 -20.65
N PRO A 20 7.26 -19.79 -19.32
CA PRO A 20 6.09 -19.59 -18.47
C PRO A 20 5.42 -18.25 -18.78
N GLN A 21 4.09 -18.27 -18.90
CA GLN A 21 3.30 -17.10 -19.21
C GLN A 21 2.84 -16.43 -17.91
N PRO A 22 3.10 -15.13 -17.73
CA PRO A 22 2.66 -14.42 -16.54
C PRO A 22 1.14 -14.31 -16.47
N ASP A 23 0.55 -14.66 -15.32
CA ASP A 23 -0.84 -14.31 -14.99
C ASP A 23 -0.85 -13.11 -14.05
N SER A 24 -1.41 -11.99 -14.52
CA SER A 24 -1.48 -10.76 -13.74
C SER A 24 -2.29 -10.89 -12.45
N ALA A 25 -3.25 -11.82 -12.39
CA ALA A 25 -4.09 -12.02 -11.21
C ALA A 25 -3.36 -12.76 -10.07
N LEU A 26 -2.23 -13.42 -10.37
CA LEU A 26 -1.46 -14.22 -9.42
C LEU A 26 -0.09 -13.60 -9.07
N ARG A 27 0.11 -12.32 -9.45
CA ARG A 27 1.32 -11.57 -9.11
C ARG A 27 1.29 -11.12 -7.67
N ASP A 28 2.44 -11.22 -7.03
CA ASP A 28 2.68 -10.76 -5.68
C ASP A 28 4.02 -10.00 -5.58
N THR A 29 4.22 -9.27 -4.49
CA THR A 29 5.49 -8.59 -4.22
C THR A 29 5.90 -8.82 -2.78
N GLU A 30 7.08 -9.38 -2.63
CA GLU A 30 7.69 -9.63 -1.33
C GLU A 30 8.82 -8.63 -1.06
N ASN A 31 8.93 -8.19 0.18
CA ASN A 31 10.04 -7.35 0.65
C ASN A 31 11.10 -8.25 1.29
N VAL A 32 12.26 -8.34 0.64
CA VAL A 32 13.40 -9.12 1.15
C VAL A 32 14.33 -8.21 1.93
N PRO A 33 14.78 -8.61 3.14
CA PRO A 33 15.81 -7.85 3.87
C PRO A 33 17.04 -7.62 3.00
N LEU A 34 17.56 -6.39 2.98
CA LEU A 34 18.68 -5.99 2.11
C LEU A 34 19.95 -6.83 2.34
N SER A 35 20.14 -7.34 3.56
CA SER A 35 21.28 -8.15 3.95
C SER A 35 21.18 -9.63 3.52
N GLU A 36 20.03 -10.06 3.01
CA GLU A 36 19.79 -11.45 2.61
C GLU A 36 19.92 -11.63 1.10
N ASP A 37 20.39 -12.82 0.69
CA ASP A 37 20.34 -13.23 -0.70
C ASP A 37 18.89 -13.51 -1.12
N VAL A 38 18.45 -12.88 -2.22
CA VAL A 38 17.06 -12.94 -2.69
C VAL A 38 16.66 -14.36 -3.06
N GLN A 39 17.56 -15.14 -3.64
CA GLN A 39 17.26 -16.51 -4.08
C GLN A 39 17.09 -17.44 -2.86
N ALA A 40 18.02 -17.37 -1.91
CA ALA A 40 17.94 -18.18 -0.68
C ALA A 40 16.70 -17.85 0.17
N TRP A 41 16.31 -16.57 0.24
CA TRP A 41 15.07 -16.15 0.89
C TRP A 41 13.85 -16.70 0.16
N PHE A 42 13.83 -16.60 -1.17
CA PHE A 42 12.72 -17.07 -2.01
C PHE A 42 12.48 -18.58 -1.90
N GLU A 43 13.53 -19.37 -1.90
CA GLU A 43 13.43 -20.83 -1.73
C GLU A 43 12.84 -21.22 -0.37
N ARG A 44 13.21 -20.48 0.68
CA ARG A 44 12.75 -20.73 2.05
C ARG A 44 11.30 -20.29 2.29
N GLU A 45 10.99 -19.05 1.92
CA GLU A 45 9.73 -18.39 2.28
C GLU A 45 8.64 -18.53 1.21
N VAL A 46 9.00 -18.66 -0.07
CA VAL A 46 8.00 -18.72 -1.15
C VAL A 46 7.80 -20.13 -1.68
N LEU A 47 8.87 -20.82 -2.10
CA LEU A 47 8.73 -22.12 -2.76
C LEU A 47 8.16 -23.21 -1.85
N SER A 48 8.28 -23.06 -0.53
CA SER A 48 7.63 -23.92 0.47
C SER A 48 6.10 -23.84 0.42
N HIS A 49 5.54 -22.73 -0.04
CA HIS A 49 4.09 -22.48 -0.13
C HIS A 49 3.56 -22.46 -1.56
N ALA A 50 4.38 -22.05 -2.53
CA ALA A 50 4.05 -21.96 -3.95
C ALA A 50 5.19 -22.57 -4.79
N PRO A 51 5.23 -23.90 -4.97
CA PRO A 51 6.35 -24.59 -5.62
C PRO A 51 6.57 -24.22 -7.09
N ASP A 52 5.55 -23.67 -7.74
CA ASP A 52 5.57 -23.24 -9.14
C ASP A 52 5.78 -21.73 -9.30
N ALA A 53 6.03 -21.01 -8.21
CA ALA A 53 6.34 -19.60 -8.26
C ALA A 53 7.73 -19.34 -8.90
N TRP A 54 7.87 -18.18 -9.54
CA TRP A 54 9.17 -17.69 -10.01
C TRP A 54 9.33 -16.20 -9.76
N ILE A 55 10.59 -15.76 -9.80
CA ILE A 55 10.95 -14.35 -9.65
C ILE A 55 11.01 -13.69 -11.03
N ASP A 56 10.34 -12.56 -11.19
CA ASP A 56 10.58 -11.65 -12.30
C ASP A 56 11.73 -10.69 -11.92
N HIS A 57 12.95 -11.03 -12.37
CA HIS A 57 14.16 -10.26 -12.04
C HIS A 57 14.15 -8.85 -12.64
N ASP A 58 13.51 -8.62 -13.79
CA ASP A 58 13.45 -7.28 -14.42
C ASP A 58 12.66 -6.27 -13.58
N LYS A 59 11.76 -6.77 -12.73
CA LYS A 59 10.94 -5.98 -11.80
C LYS A 59 11.44 -6.02 -10.37
N THR A 60 12.62 -6.60 -10.13
CA THR A 60 13.26 -6.56 -8.81
C THR A 60 13.99 -5.22 -8.63
N ARG A 61 13.76 -4.57 -7.50
CA ARG A 61 14.30 -3.24 -7.19
C ARG A 61 14.88 -3.25 -5.79
N ILE A 62 16.04 -2.60 -5.63
CA ILE A 62 16.61 -2.30 -4.31
C ILE A 62 16.05 -0.94 -3.89
N GLY A 63 15.48 -0.89 -2.69
CA GLY A 63 14.88 0.33 -2.13
C GLY A 63 14.97 0.34 -0.61
N TYR A 64 14.75 1.52 -0.04
CA TYR A 64 14.65 1.72 1.39
C TYR A 64 13.29 2.32 1.69
N GLU A 65 12.62 1.82 2.71
CA GLU A 65 11.43 2.44 3.27
C GLU A 65 11.84 3.32 4.45
N ILE A 66 11.38 4.57 4.44
CA ILE A 66 11.52 5.46 5.59
C ILE A 66 10.12 5.55 6.21
N PRO A 67 9.86 4.91 7.37
CA PRO A 67 8.56 4.99 8.02
C PRO A 67 8.39 6.39 8.62
N PHE A 68 7.89 7.32 7.81
CA PHE A 68 7.85 8.73 8.16
C PHE A 68 7.06 8.96 9.46
N ASN A 69 5.93 8.27 9.63
CA ASN A 69 5.09 8.36 10.82
C ASN A 69 5.78 7.81 12.07
N CYS A 70 6.77 6.92 11.95
CA CYS A 70 7.50 6.42 13.12
C CYS A 70 8.62 7.38 13.53
N HIS A 71 9.32 7.96 12.56
CA HIS A 71 10.53 8.76 12.83
C HIS A 71 10.29 10.26 12.91
N PHE A 72 9.28 10.77 12.22
CA PHE A 72 9.04 12.21 12.10
C PHE A 72 7.67 12.64 12.62
N TYR A 73 6.90 11.72 13.23
CA TYR A 73 5.65 12.12 13.87
C TYR A 73 5.94 12.99 15.08
N VAL A 74 5.50 14.25 14.98
CA VAL A 74 5.43 15.18 16.10
C VAL A 74 3.99 15.14 16.59
N PHE A 75 3.78 14.75 17.84
CA PHE A 75 2.46 14.80 18.44
C PHE A 75 2.00 16.25 18.55
N GLU A 76 0.94 16.59 17.82
CA GLU A 76 0.22 17.85 17.99
C GLU A 76 -1.01 17.60 18.86
N PRO A 77 -1.06 18.17 20.08
CA PRO A 77 -2.26 18.05 20.89
C PRO A 77 -3.44 18.71 20.17
N PRO A 78 -4.65 18.14 20.28
CA PRO A 78 -5.84 18.79 19.73
C PRO A 78 -6.05 20.15 20.41
N ARG A 79 -6.59 21.11 19.65
CA ARG A 79 -6.95 22.42 20.19
C ARG A 79 -7.96 22.29 21.35
N PRO A 80 -7.93 23.19 22.35
CA PRO A 80 -8.86 23.17 23.47
C PRO A 80 -10.33 23.15 23.05
N LEU A 81 -11.17 22.42 23.81
CA LEU A 81 -12.62 22.36 23.57
C LEU A 81 -13.28 23.75 23.59
N ALA A 82 -12.83 24.65 24.47
CA ALA A 82 -13.36 26.02 24.54
C ALA A 82 -13.16 26.82 23.24
N GLU A 83 -12.09 26.56 22.50
CA GLU A 83 -11.87 27.19 21.18
C GLU A 83 -12.82 26.60 20.14
N ILE A 84 -13.07 25.30 20.20
CA ILE A 84 -14.07 24.63 19.35
C ILE A 84 -15.46 25.19 19.62
N ASP A 85 -15.85 25.33 20.88
CA ASP A 85 -17.14 25.88 21.29
C ASP A 85 -17.32 27.33 20.81
N ALA A 86 -16.28 28.16 20.95
CA ALA A 86 -16.31 29.54 20.47
C ALA A 86 -16.47 29.63 18.95
N ASP A 87 -15.72 28.80 18.21
CA ASP A 87 -15.80 28.72 16.75
C ASP A 87 -17.15 28.21 16.26
N LEU A 88 -17.77 27.28 16.98
CA LEU A 88 -19.12 26.78 16.68
C LEU A 88 -20.20 27.79 17.04
N LYS A 89 -20.04 28.53 18.15
CA LYS A 89 -21.03 29.51 18.60
C LYS A 89 -21.18 30.66 17.61
N ARG A 90 -20.09 31.13 17.00
CA ARG A 90 -20.10 32.28 16.07
C ARG A 90 -21.03 32.10 14.86
N PRO A 91 -20.96 31.04 14.05
CA PRO A 91 -21.90 30.81 12.96
C PRO A 91 -23.32 30.50 13.48
N MET A 92 -23.46 29.82 14.63
CA MET A 92 -24.77 29.55 15.23
C MET A 92 -25.52 30.84 15.61
N ASP A 93 -24.82 31.80 16.22
CA ASP A 93 -25.40 33.12 16.54
C ASP A 93 -25.79 33.89 15.27
N ARG A 94 -24.98 33.80 14.21
CA ARG A 94 -25.30 34.42 12.92
C ARG A 94 -26.55 33.81 12.29
N ILE A 95 -26.66 32.48 12.29
CA ILE A 95 -27.86 31.77 11.79
C ILE A 95 -29.08 32.19 12.60
N LYS A 96 -28.95 32.25 13.93
CA LYS A 96 -30.02 32.69 14.82
C LYS A 96 -30.51 34.10 14.48
N GLN A 97 -29.59 35.06 14.28
CA GLN A 97 -29.95 36.43 13.88
C GLN A 97 -30.65 36.49 12.51
N MET A 98 -30.21 35.69 11.54
CA MET A 98 -30.86 35.64 10.22
C MET A 98 -32.29 35.10 10.31
N ILE A 99 -32.52 34.09 11.15
CA ILE A 99 -33.86 33.52 11.35
C ILE A 99 -34.76 34.53 12.07
N GLU A 100 -34.27 35.18 13.12
CA GLU A 100 -35.02 36.21 13.85
C GLU A 100 -35.41 37.38 12.94
N GLY A 101 -34.51 37.81 12.04
CA GLY A 101 -34.78 38.87 11.07
C GLY A 101 -35.76 38.50 9.94
N LEU A 102 -36.09 37.23 9.75
CA LEU A 102 -37.11 36.76 8.80
C LEU A 102 -38.48 36.54 9.47
N ALA A 103 -38.51 36.43 10.79
CA ALA A 103 -39.71 36.15 11.57
C ALA A 103 -40.45 37.41 12.04
N GLY A 104 -39.91 38.61 11.77
CA GLY A 104 -40.53 39.92 12.01
C GLY A 104 -40.82 40.65 10.71
#